data_AF-A0A2V9XL88-F1
#
_entry.id   AF-A0A2V9XL88-F1
#
_cell.length_a   1.000
_cell.length_b   1.000
_cell.length_c   1.000
_cell.angle_alpha   90.00
_cell.angle_beta   90.00
_cell.angle_gamma   90.00
#
_symmetry.space_group_name_H-M   'P 1'
#
loop_
_entity.id
_entity.type
_entity.pdbx_description
1 polymer ?
#
loop_
_entity_poly.entity_id
_entity_poly.type
_entity_poly.pdbx_seq_one_letter_code
_entity_poly.pdbx_strand_id
1 'polypeptide(L)'
;MLLLKRHWLIALGIIVAAALFAAFEFKGNDKPQYFTVKADRGDIHDVVEATGTINAVTTVQVGSQVSGTISHLYVDFNSRVKKGQLIAQIDPPLFEGALLQAKADLANAEANLQAAQANVQKDRATAVQTKTDYERTLGLAKEGVMSQQQLDLAKANADSAQAALGAAEAQVTQAAAQVKQKQAAVTVSQTNLNYTTIHAPIDGTVIARNVDVGQTVAASLQAPTLFTIAQDLTKMQVYASTDESDVGMIRTGQVVSFKVDAFPKDTFTGRVSQIRMNATTVQNVVTYNTVIDFDNPEMKLFPGMTAYITIPVAAAKNVLRVPNGALRYKPDMKAEEIRALYQKYGLSSGQQETQATGGEQTGGGASGKQYRARAAGAQGGGGDASANSKSGRTGGAAGNQPRPSRLDVAVVWKLRPDKTLQPVRIRTGITDHTVTEVAQLLNGDLQEGDQLVTGAVATASAARPPGMGGAQPRGR
;
A
#
# COMPACT_ATOMS: atom_id res chain seq x y z
N MET A 1 16.54 -67.43 78.48
CA MET A 1 15.93 -66.28 77.77
C MET A 1 16.98 -65.38 77.08
N LEU A 2 17.97 -65.96 76.38
CA LEU A 2 19.09 -65.23 75.75
C LEU A 2 19.29 -65.55 74.25
N LEU A 3 18.59 -66.56 73.71
CA LEU A 3 18.69 -66.95 72.29
C LEU A 3 17.75 -66.15 71.36
N LEU A 4 16.61 -65.64 71.88
CA LEU A 4 15.67 -64.84 71.08
C LEU A 4 16.21 -63.45 70.68
N LYS A 5 17.09 -62.84 71.50
CA LYS A 5 17.66 -61.51 71.22
C LYS A 5 18.69 -61.51 70.08
N ARG A 6 19.35 -62.65 69.81
CA ARG A 6 20.39 -62.73 68.77
C ARG A 6 19.81 -62.86 67.36
N HIS A 7 18.64 -63.47 67.21
CA HIS A 7 17.97 -63.58 65.90
C HIS A 7 17.30 -62.28 65.45
N TRP A 8 16.84 -61.45 66.39
CA TRP A 8 16.31 -60.12 66.07
C TRP A 8 17.38 -59.14 65.54
N LEU A 9 18.61 -59.22 66.05
CA LEU A 9 19.73 -58.41 65.54
C LEU A 9 20.15 -58.80 64.12
N ILE A 10 20.09 -60.09 63.79
CA ILE A 10 20.39 -60.59 62.43
C ILE A 10 19.26 -60.22 61.46
N ALA A 11 18.00 -60.33 61.88
CA ALA A 11 16.85 -59.90 61.08
C ALA A 11 16.88 -58.38 60.82
N LEU A 12 17.23 -57.57 61.82
CA LEU A 12 17.40 -56.12 61.65
C LEU A 12 18.55 -55.78 60.69
N GLY A 13 19.67 -56.50 60.78
CA GLY A 13 20.80 -56.34 59.85
C GLY A 13 20.44 -56.67 58.40
N ILE A 14 19.64 -57.72 58.17
CA ILE A 14 19.17 -58.10 56.83
C ILE A 14 18.17 -57.07 56.28
N ILE A 15 17.29 -56.53 57.13
CA ILE A 15 16.33 -55.47 56.72
C ILE A 15 17.07 -54.18 56.36
N VAL A 16 18.10 -53.80 57.12
CA VAL A 16 18.93 -52.62 56.81
C VAL A 16 19.75 -52.84 55.54
N ALA A 17 20.32 -54.03 55.33
CA ALA A 17 21.03 -54.36 54.10
C ALA A 17 20.10 -54.38 52.88
N ALA A 18 18.89 -54.93 53.00
CA ALA A 18 17.88 -54.91 51.96
C ALA A 18 17.36 -53.50 51.67
N ALA A 19 17.20 -52.65 52.69
CA ALA A 19 16.83 -51.25 52.53
C ALA A 19 17.95 -50.43 51.88
N LEU A 20 19.21 -50.68 52.21
CA LEU A 20 20.37 -50.04 51.58
C LEU A 20 20.55 -50.52 50.14
N PHE A 21 20.34 -51.81 49.86
CA PHE A 21 20.41 -52.37 48.51
C PHE A 21 19.26 -51.85 47.63
N ALA A 22 18.03 -51.81 48.15
CA ALA A 22 16.89 -51.22 47.47
C ALA A 22 17.07 -49.72 47.25
N ALA A 23 17.66 -48.98 48.20
CA ALA A 23 17.99 -47.57 48.03
C ALA A 23 19.11 -47.34 47.00
N PHE A 24 20.00 -48.33 46.80
CA PHE A 24 21.04 -48.26 45.78
C PHE A 24 20.52 -48.62 44.38
N GLU A 25 19.57 -49.56 44.27
CA GLU A 25 18.90 -49.90 43.00
C GLU A 25 17.85 -48.87 42.58
N PHE A 26 17.11 -48.28 43.52
CA PHE A 26 16.17 -47.18 43.24
C PHE A 26 16.84 -45.84 43.00
N LYS A 27 18.17 -45.77 43.08
CA LYS A 27 18.95 -44.68 42.46
C LYS A 27 19.02 -44.95 40.95
N GLY A 28 17.83 -45.01 40.35
CA GLY A 28 17.62 -45.10 38.93
C GLY A 28 18.42 -44.01 38.25
N ASN A 29 19.15 -44.40 37.23
CA ASN A 29 19.92 -43.51 36.39
C ASN A 29 18.90 -42.61 35.65
N ASP A 30 18.50 -41.49 36.27
CA ASP A 30 17.69 -40.43 35.68
C ASP A 30 18.52 -39.73 34.59
N LYS A 31 18.86 -40.49 33.54
CA LYS A 31 19.55 -39.97 32.37
C LYS A 31 18.47 -39.37 31.48
N PRO A 32 18.52 -38.06 31.22
CA PRO A 32 17.53 -37.39 30.39
C PRO A 32 17.46 -38.07 29.02
N GLN A 33 16.23 -38.32 28.55
CA GLN A 33 16.01 -38.84 27.21
C GLN A 33 16.02 -37.67 26.23
N TYR A 34 17.03 -37.62 25.37
CA TYR A 34 17.16 -36.58 24.35
C TYR A 34 16.39 -36.96 23.09
N PHE A 35 15.61 -36.00 22.58
CA PHE A 35 15.11 -36.04 21.21
C PHE A 35 16.18 -35.50 20.30
N THR A 36 16.57 -36.29 19.29
CA THR A 36 17.58 -35.89 18.31
C THR A 36 17.03 -35.94 16.90
N VAL A 37 17.54 -35.04 16.08
CA VAL A 37 17.32 -35.00 14.63
C VAL A 37 18.69 -34.92 13.96
N LYS A 38 18.87 -35.63 12.85
CA LYS A 38 20.14 -35.64 12.11
C LYS A 38 20.31 -34.33 11.34
N ALA A 39 21.51 -33.77 11.33
CA ALA A 39 21.88 -32.71 10.40
C ALA A 39 21.97 -33.29 8.99
N ASP A 40 21.41 -32.61 8.00
CA ASP A 40 21.44 -33.04 6.61
C ASP A 40 21.99 -31.94 5.69
N ARG A 41 22.36 -32.30 4.47
CA ARG A 41 22.74 -31.36 3.42
C ARG A 41 21.65 -31.24 2.40
N GLY A 42 21.34 -30.01 2.02
CA GLY A 42 20.36 -29.75 0.97
C GLY A 42 20.29 -28.29 0.62
N ASP A 43 19.40 -27.99 -0.31
CA ASP A 43 19.10 -26.62 -0.71
C ASP A 43 18.15 -25.99 0.32
N ILE A 44 18.36 -24.71 0.60
CA ILE A 44 17.49 -23.87 1.43
C ILE A 44 17.06 -22.67 0.58
N HIS A 45 15.76 -22.41 0.61
CA HIS A 45 15.15 -21.25 -0.02
C HIS A 45 14.40 -20.47 1.06
N ASP A 46 14.76 -19.20 1.19
CA ASP A 46 14.00 -18.24 1.98
C ASP A 46 13.02 -17.54 1.05
N VAL A 47 11.76 -17.63 1.41
CA VAL A 47 10.63 -17.19 0.61
C VAL A 47 9.77 -16.27 1.44
N VAL A 48 9.43 -15.13 0.87
CA VAL A 48 8.40 -14.25 1.42
C VAL A 48 7.08 -14.65 0.79
N GLU A 49 6.14 -15.06 1.63
CA GLU A 49 4.78 -15.34 1.22
C GLU A 49 3.94 -14.07 1.34
N ALA A 50 3.20 -13.75 0.29
CA ALA A 50 2.32 -12.60 0.26
C ALA A 50 1.00 -12.98 -0.39
N THR A 51 -0.07 -12.28 -0.02
CA THR A 51 -1.36 -12.37 -0.71
C THR A 51 -1.56 -11.12 -1.54
N GLY A 52 -2.21 -11.25 -2.69
CA GLY A 52 -2.41 -10.12 -3.58
C GLY A 52 -3.63 -10.24 -4.45
N THR A 53 -3.93 -9.17 -5.17
CA THR A 53 -5.03 -9.12 -6.14
C THR A 53 -4.50 -8.93 -7.55
N ILE A 54 -5.09 -9.65 -8.50
CA ILE A 54 -4.79 -9.50 -9.92
C ILE A 54 -5.53 -8.28 -10.45
N ASN A 55 -4.83 -7.41 -11.17
CA ASN A 55 -5.34 -6.17 -11.73
C ASN A 55 -4.87 -6.04 -13.19
N ALA A 56 -5.67 -5.39 -14.04
CA ALA A 56 -5.20 -5.03 -15.37
C ALA A 56 -4.19 -3.87 -15.29
N VAL A 57 -3.24 -3.82 -16.23
CA VAL A 57 -2.18 -2.79 -16.26
C VAL A 57 -2.78 -1.39 -16.38
N THR A 58 -3.82 -1.23 -17.19
CA THR A 58 -4.47 0.07 -17.43
C THR A 58 -5.98 -0.11 -17.39
N THR A 59 -6.59 0.50 -16.39
CA THR A 59 -8.05 0.56 -16.22
C THR A 59 -8.51 2.00 -16.21
N VAL A 60 -9.60 2.30 -16.93
CA VAL A 60 -10.24 3.60 -16.92
C VAL A 60 -11.67 3.46 -16.42
N GLN A 61 -12.02 4.30 -15.46
CA GLN A 61 -13.40 4.41 -14.97
C GLN A 61 -14.11 5.49 -15.78
N VAL A 62 -15.20 5.11 -16.44
CA VAL A 62 -16.04 6.01 -17.22
C VAL A 62 -17.23 6.42 -16.36
N GLY A 63 -17.37 7.71 -16.11
CA GLY A 63 -18.48 8.27 -15.34
C GLY A 63 -19.37 9.21 -16.14
N SER A 64 -20.46 9.68 -15.53
CA SER A 64 -21.31 10.73 -16.10
C SER A 64 -20.90 12.12 -15.61
N GLN A 65 -20.94 13.10 -16.51
CA GLN A 65 -20.80 14.53 -16.19
C GLN A 65 -22.15 15.25 -16.06
N VAL A 66 -23.23 14.64 -16.57
CA VAL A 66 -24.59 15.19 -16.52
C VAL A 66 -25.53 14.27 -15.77
N SER A 67 -26.51 14.85 -15.10
CA SER A 67 -27.56 14.09 -14.41
C SER A 67 -28.69 13.75 -15.38
N GLY A 68 -29.26 12.56 -15.22
CA GLY A 68 -30.38 12.09 -16.05
C GLY A 68 -30.64 10.61 -15.84
N THR A 69 -31.62 10.06 -16.55
CA THR A 69 -31.89 8.62 -16.56
C THR A 69 -31.13 7.92 -17.69
N ILE A 70 -30.63 6.71 -17.45
CA ILE A 70 -30.03 5.90 -18.52
C ILE A 70 -31.15 5.43 -19.46
N SER A 71 -31.13 5.91 -20.69
CA SER A 71 -32.10 5.58 -21.73
C SER A 71 -31.73 4.28 -22.44
N HIS A 72 -30.49 4.16 -22.88
CA HIS A 72 -30.00 3.00 -23.63
C HIS A 72 -28.61 2.56 -23.17
N LEU A 73 -28.38 1.26 -23.26
CA LEU A 73 -27.11 0.62 -23.00
C LEU A 73 -26.71 -0.19 -24.25
N TYR A 74 -25.52 0.08 -24.79
CA TYR A 74 -25.05 -0.52 -26.04
C TYR A 74 -24.00 -1.61 -25.84
N VAL A 75 -23.45 -1.71 -24.63
CA VAL A 75 -22.40 -2.67 -24.30
C VAL A 75 -22.69 -3.29 -22.95
N ASP A 76 -22.32 -4.56 -22.80
CA ASP A 76 -22.51 -5.31 -21.57
C ASP A 76 -21.15 -5.75 -20.98
N PHE A 77 -21.19 -6.42 -19.83
CA PHE A 77 -20.02 -7.06 -19.21
C PHE A 77 -19.27 -7.93 -20.24
N ASN A 78 -17.94 -7.93 -20.16
CA ASN A 78 -17.04 -8.69 -21.03
C ASN A 78 -17.09 -8.29 -22.53
N SER A 79 -17.86 -7.27 -22.89
CA SER A 79 -17.89 -6.77 -24.26
C SER A 79 -16.60 -6.02 -24.59
N ARG A 80 -16.05 -6.25 -25.79
CA ARG A 80 -14.93 -5.48 -26.32
C ARG A 80 -15.44 -4.17 -26.92
N VAL A 81 -14.79 -3.07 -26.55
CA VAL A 81 -15.11 -1.72 -27.00
C VAL A 81 -13.90 -1.08 -27.66
N LYS A 82 -14.17 -0.23 -28.66
CA LYS A 82 -13.16 0.62 -29.28
C LYS A 82 -13.22 2.03 -28.71
N LYS A 83 -12.11 2.76 -28.76
CA LYS A 83 -12.07 4.17 -28.39
C LYS A 83 -13.07 4.98 -29.23
N GLY A 84 -13.89 5.78 -28.56
CA GLY A 84 -14.96 6.58 -29.18
C GLY A 84 -16.22 5.79 -29.52
N GLN A 85 -16.31 4.51 -29.14
CA GLN A 85 -17.54 3.75 -29.30
C GLN A 85 -18.59 4.22 -28.28
N LEU A 86 -19.83 4.40 -28.74
CA LEU A 86 -20.98 4.68 -27.88
C LEU A 86 -21.25 3.46 -26.99
N ILE A 87 -21.22 3.66 -25.67
CA ILE A 87 -21.41 2.59 -24.67
C ILE A 87 -22.73 2.73 -23.91
N ALA A 88 -23.15 3.96 -23.63
CA ALA A 88 -24.43 4.25 -22.97
C ALA A 88 -24.97 5.61 -23.41
N GLN A 89 -26.27 5.80 -23.26
CA GLN A 89 -26.94 7.06 -23.53
C GLN A 89 -27.87 7.43 -22.37
N ILE A 90 -27.67 8.65 -21.85
CA ILE A 90 -28.57 9.32 -20.91
C ILE A 90 -29.69 9.97 -21.73
N ASP A 91 -30.89 10.02 -21.15
CA ASP A 91 -32.08 10.58 -21.79
C ASP A 91 -31.85 12.03 -22.30
N PRO A 92 -31.82 12.24 -23.64
CA PRO A 92 -31.47 13.53 -24.23
C PRO A 92 -32.57 14.61 -24.30
N PRO A 93 -33.91 14.37 -24.22
CA PRO A 93 -34.92 15.37 -24.55
C PRO A 93 -34.80 16.70 -23.80
N LEU A 94 -34.42 16.66 -22.52
CA LEU A 94 -34.22 17.88 -21.72
C LEU A 94 -33.07 18.74 -22.27
N PHE A 95 -31.98 18.10 -22.70
CA PHE A 95 -30.80 18.76 -23.25
C PHE A 95 -31.03 19.21 -24.70
N GLU A 96 -31.78 18.43 -25.48
CA GLU A 96 -32.21 18.83 -26.83
C GLU A 96 -33.12 20.05 -26.79
N GLY A 97 -34.07 20.09 -25.86
CA GLY A 97 -34.93 21.26 -25.63
C GLY A 97 -34.13 22.50 -25.25
N ALA A 98 -33.15 22.37 -24.34
CA ALA A 98 -32.26 23.47 -23.95
C ALA A 98 -31.39 23.97 -25.11
N LEU A 99 -30.91 23.07 -25.98
CA LEU A 99 -30.17 23.44 -27.18
C LEU A 99 -31.07 24.17 -28.19
N LEU A 100 -32.29 23.70 -28.39
CA LEU A 100 -33.25 24.32 -29.29
C LEU A 100 -33.59 25.74 -28.82
N GLN A 101 -33.83 25.93 -27.52
CA GLN A 101 -34.05 27.25 -26.93
C GLN A 101 -32.84 28.18 -27.14
N ALA A 102 -31.62 27.69 -26.88
CA ALA A 102 -30.41 28.48 -27.07
C ALA A 102 -30.20 28.88 -28.54
N LYS A 103 -30.53 28.01 -29.49
CA LYS A 103 -30.47 28.30 -30.93
C LYS A 103 -31.51 29.35 -31.33
N ALA A 104 -32.72 29.29 -30.80
CA ALA A 104 -33.76 30.29 -31.05
C ALA A 104 -33.34 31.68 -30.49
N ASP A 105 -32.75 31.71 -29.29
CA ASP A 105 -32.19 32.92 -28.71
C ASP A 105 -31.07 33.54 -29.55
N LEU A 106 -30.20 32.71 -30.13
CA LEU A 106 -29.15 33.15 -31.04
C LEU A 106 -29.75 33.75 -32.32
N ALA A 107 -30.72 33.07 -32.94
CA ALA A 107 -31.38 33.57 -34.14
C ALA A 107 -32.05 34.93 -33.91
N ASN A 108 -32.68 35.13 -32.73
CA ASN A 108 -33.23 36.43 -32.35
C ASN A 108 -32.14 37.51 -32.20
N ALA A 109 -30.99 37.17 -31.62
CA ALA A 109 -29.87 38.10 -31.51
C ALA A 109 -29.26 38.46 -32.87
N GLU A 110 -29.17 37.50 -33.79
CA GLU A 110 -28.71 37.72 -35.16
C GLU A 110 -29.67 38.64 -35.95
N ALA A 111 -30.98 38.43 -35.80
CA ALA A 111 -31.98 39.32 -36.38
C ALA A 111 -31.84 40.77 -35.85
N ASN A 112 -31.59 40.94 -34.55
CA ASN A 112 -31.35 42.25 -33.96
C ASN A 112 -30.06 42.91 -34.48
N LEU A 113 -28.99 42.13 -34.68
CA LEU A 113 -27.76 42.62 -35.29
C LEU A 113 -28.01 43.08 -36.74
N GLN A 114 -28.78 42.32 -37.50
CA GLN A 114 -29.15 42.69 -38.88
C GLN A 114 -29.96 43.99 -38.91
N ALA A 115 -30.91 44.17 -37.99
CA ALA A 115 -31.66 45.41 -37.85
C ALA A 115 -30.75 46.61 -37.48
N ALA A 116 -29.80 46.41 -36.56
CA ALA A 116 -28.82 47.45 -36.20
C ALA A 116 -27.90 47.81 -37.38
N GLN A 117 -27.48 46.83 -38.18
CA GLN A 117 -26.68 47.06 -39.39
C GLN A 117 -27.48 47.83 -40.45
N ALA A 118 -28.76 47.52 -40.63
CA ALA A 118 -29.63 48.27 -41.53
C ALA A 118 -29.77 49.74 -41.10
N ASN A 119 -29.87 50.01 -39.79
CA ASN A 119 -29.90 51.37 -39.25
C ASN A 119 -28.57 52.11 -39.52
N VAL A 120 -27.41 51.47 -39.35
CA VAL A 120 -26.12 52.06 -39.72
C VAL A 120 -26.07 52.44 -41.19
N GLN A 121 -26.60 51.60 -42.09
CA GLN A 121 -26.63 51.91 -43.52
C GLN A 121 -27.51 53.14 -43.82
N LYS A 122 -28.68 53.22 -43.17
CA LYS A 122 -29.56 54.39 -43.27
C LYS A 122 -28.86 55.66 -42.77
N ASP A 123 -28.28 55.63 -41.58
CA ASP A 123 -27.66 56.80 -40.96
C ASP A 123 -26.38 57.21 -41.70
N ARG A 124 -25.65 56.25 -42.27
CA ARG A 124 -24.52 56.52 -43.17
C ARG A 124 -24.97 57.26 -44.42
N ALA A 125 -26.06 56.83 -45.06
CA ALA A 125 -26.60 57.53 -46.23
C ALA A 125 -27.01 58.97 -45.88
N THR A 126 -27.65 59.18 -44.73
CA THR A 126 -28.00 60.52 -44.23
C THR A 126 -26.76 61.37 -43.94
N ALA A 127 -25.73 60.81 -43.29
CA ALA A 127 -24.49 61.53 -43.00
C ALA A 127 -23.74 61.95 -44.28
N VAL A 128 -23.71 61.09 -45.30
CA VAL A 128 -23.12 61.43 -46.60
C VAL A 128 -23.90 62.56 -47.29
N GLN A 129 -25.23 62.48 -47.26
CA GLN A 129 -26.09 63.51 -47.84
C GLN A 129 -25.86 64.88 -47.17
N THR A 130 -25.97 64.95 -45.84
CA THR A 130 -25.84 66.21 -45.09
C THR A 130 -24.42 66.78 -45.17
N LYS A 131 -23.39 65.92 -45.21
CA LYS A 131 -22.01 66.34 -45.45
C LYS A 131 -21.84 66.97 -46.84
N THR A 132 -22.39 66.36 -47.88
CA THR A 132 -22.34 66.90 -49.24
C THR A 132 -23.07 68.25 -49.34
N ASP A 133 -24.20 68.39 -48.66
CA ASP A 133 -24.96 69.64 -48.61
C ASP A 133 -24.21 70.75 -47.86
N TYR A 134 -23.51 70.41 -46.77
CA TYR A 134 -22.61 71.33 -46.07
C TYR A 134 -21.45 71.77 -46.96
N GLU A 135 -20.77 70.84 -47.64
CA GLU A 135 -19.66 71.15 -48.55
C GLU A 135 -20.12 72.08 -49.69
N ARG A 136 -21.30 71.83 -50.27
CA ARG A 136 -21.89 72.70 -51.29
C ARG A 136 -22.19 74.10 -50.74
N THR A 137 -22.82 74.18 -49.57
CA THR A 137 -23.14 75.45 -48.89
C THR A 137 -21.88 76.23 -48.54
N LEU A 138 -20.81 75.54 -48.15
CA LEU A 138 -19.51 76.15 -47.86
C LEU A 138 -18.83 76.73 -49.11
N GLY A 139 -18.97 76.09 -50.27
CA GLY A 139 -18.54 76.66 -51.56
C GLY A 139 -19.31 77.95 -51.90
N LEU A 140 -20.64 77.90 -51.85
CA LEU A 140 -21.51 79.04 -52.18
C LEU A 140 -21.36 80.21 -51.19
N ALA A 141 -21.12 79.94 -49.90
CA ALA A 141 -20.85 80.97 -48.90
C ALA A 141 -19.51 81.68 -49.13
N LYS A 142 -18.47 80.96 -49.60
CA LYS A 142 -17.18 81.57 -49.99
C LYS A 142 -17.32 82.50 -51.19
N GLU A 143 -18.24 82.19 -52.09
CA GLU A 143 -18.61 83.04 -53.23
C GLU A 143 -19.54 84.21 -52.85
N GLY A 144 -19.92 84.32 -51.57
CA GLY A 144 -20.78 85.41 -51.06
C GLY A 144 -22.27 85.25 -51.38
N VAL A 145 -22.70 84.08 -51.86
CA VAL A 145 -24.07 83.82 -52.35
C VAL A 145 -25.01 83.35 -51.23
N MET A 146 -24.49 82.85 -50.12
CA MET A 146 -25.28 82.35 -48.98
C MET A 146 -24.96 83.06 -47.67
N SER A 147 -25.91 83.08 -46.73
CA SER A 147 -25.73 83.72 -45.42
C SER A 147 -24.94 82.86 -44.44
N GLN A 148 -24.22 83.48 -43.49
CA GLN A 148 -23.49 82.76 -42.44
C GLN A 148 -24.41 81.85 -41.61
N GLN A 149 -25.63 82.30 -41.33
CA GLN A 149 -26.63 81.49 -40.62
C GLN A 149 -26.96 80.18 -41.35
N GLN A 150 -27.01 80.19 -42.70
CA GLN A 150 -27.27 78.98 -43.48
C GLN A 150 -26.09 78.02 -43.44
N LEU A 151 -24.86 78.53 -43.44
CA LEU A 151 -23.64 77.72 -43.31
C LEU A 151 -23.55 77.05 -41.94
N ASP A 152 -23.83 77.79 -40.87
CA ASP A 152 -23.82 77.26 -39.50
C ASP A 152 -24.89 76.18 -39.31
N LEU A 153 -26.08 76.37 -39.88
CA LEU A 153 -27.14 75.36 -39.88
C LEU A 153 -26.72 74.09 -40.62
N ALA A 154 -26.14 74.22 -41.81
CA ALA A 154 -25.67 73.08 -42.61
C ALA A 154 -24.56 72.30 -41.87
N LYS A 155 -23.66 73.02 -41.19
CA LYS A 155 -22.62 72.42 -40.35
C LYS A 155 -23.22 71.64 -39.17
N ALA A 156 -24.13 72.26 -38.42
CA ALA A 156 -24.79 71.63 -37.28
C ALA A 156 -25.56 70.36 -37.69
N ASN A 157 -26.20 70.36 -38.87
CA ASN A 157 -26.89 69.20 -39.41
C ASN A 157 -25.92 68.06 -39.80
N ALA A 158 -24.77 68.39 -40.40
CA ALA A 158 -23.73 67.40 -40.73
C ALA A 158 -23.12 66.79 -39.45
N ASP A 159 -22.79 67.61 -38.46
CA ASP A 159 -22.23 67.17 -37.17
C ASP A 159 -23.23 66.27 -36.42
N SER A 160 -24.52 66.63 -36.42
CA SER A 160 -25.60 65.83 -35.82
C SER A 160 -25.77 64.47 -36.51
N ALA A 161 -25.77 64.43 -37.85
CA ALA A 161 -25.88 63.19 -38.61
C ALA A 161 -24.65 62.28 -38.40
N GLN A 162 -23.45 62.86 -38.29
CA GLN A 162 -22.23 62.12 -37.98
C GLN A 162 -22.27 61.51 -36.56
N ALA A 163 -22.78 62.25 -35.57
CA ALA A 163 -22.97 61.73 -34.22
C ALA A 163 -24.02 60.59 -34.18
N ALA A 164 -25.09 60.70 -34.95
CA ALA A 164 -26.10 59.65 -35.09
C ALA A 164 -25.51 58.37 -35.70
N LEU A 165 -24.70 58.49 -36.75
CA LEU A 165 -23.97 57.35 -37.32
C LEU A 165 -23.06 56.67 -36.28
N GLY A 166 -22.30 57.46 -35.50
CA GLY A 166 -21.46 56.91 -34.44
C GLY A 166 -22.25 56.16 -33.36
N ALA A 167 -23.44 56.65 -33.00
CA ALA A 167 -24.34 55.95 -32.08
C ALA A 167 -24.87 54.63 -32.67
N ALA A 168 -25.22 54.62 -33.97
CA ALA A 168 -25.66 53.40 -34.65
C ALA A 168 -24.53 52.36 -34.77
N GLU A 169 -23.29 52.79 -35.03
CA GLU A 169 -22.12 51.90 -35.05
C GLU A 169 -21.84 51.29 -33.67
N ALA A 170 -22.00 52.07 -32.60
CA ALA A 170 -21.93 51.57 -31.23
C ALA A 170 -23.04 50.54 -30.95
N GLN A 171 -24.26 50.77 -31.46
CA GLN A 171 -25.37 49.83 -31.34
C GLN A 171 -25.10 48.50 -32.06
N VAL A 172 -24.49 48.54 -33.25
CA VAL A 172 -24.03 47.31 -33.95
C VAL A 172 -23.00 46.56 -33.13
N THR A 173 -22.05 47.28 -32.52
CA THR A 173 -21.03 46.68 -31.66
C THR A 173 -21.68 45.99 -30.45
N GLN A 174 -22.68 46.62 -29.82
CA GLN A 174 -23.45 46.02 -28.73
C GLN A 174 -24.23 44.77 -29.18
N ALA A 175 -24.93 44.84 -30.32
CA ALA A 175 -25.67 43.70 -30.86
C ALA A 175 -24.74 42.53 -31.24
N ALA A 176 -23.57 42.82 -31.81
CA ALA A 176 -22.56 41.82 -32.12
C ALA A 176 -22.01 41.13 -30.86
N ALA A 177 -21.84 41.89 -29.76
CA ALA A 177 -21.48 41.31 -28.46
C ALA A 177 -22.58 40.39 -27.92
N GLN A 178 -23.86 40.74 -28.09
CA GLN A 178 -24.99 39.88 -27.71
C GLN A 178 -25.03 38.59 -28.53
N VAL A 179 -24.79 38.65 -29.84
CA VAL A 179 -24.68 37.44 -30.70
C VAL A 179 -23.57 36.53 -30.18
N LYS A 180 -22.39 37.06 -29.87
CA LYS A 180 -21.28 36.27 -29.29
C LYS A 180 -21.66 35.63 -27.96
N GLN A 181 -22.39 36.35 -27.09
CA GLN A 181 -22.88 35.82 -25.82
C GLN A 181 -23.87 34.65 -26.04
N LYS A 182 -24.81 34.79 -26.98
CA LYS A 182 -25.78 33.72 -27.30
C LYS A 182 -25.12 32.53 -27.99
N GLN A 183 -24.12 32.76 -28.84
CA GLN A 183 -23.33 31.68 -29.45
C GLN A 183 -22.58 30.86 -28.40
N ALA A 184 -22.02 31.52 -27.37
CA ALA A 184 -21.41 30.82 -26.25
C ALA A 184 -22.44 29.96 -25.49
N ALA A 185 -23.65 30.46 -25.27
CA ALA A 185 -24.73 29.69 -24.65
C ALA A 185 -25.13 28.46 -25.49
N VAL A 186 -25.21 28.56 -26.81
CA VAL A 186 -25.44 27.41 -27.71
C VAL A 186 -24.33 26.37 -27.56
N THR A 187 -23.07 26.82 -27.48
CA THR A 187 -21.91 25.93 -27.32
C THR A 187 -21.95 25.16 -25.99
N VAL A 188 -22.37 25.82 -24.90
CA VAL A 188 -22.57 25.18 -23.60
C VAL A 188 -23.70 24.16 -23.66
N SER A 189 -24.86 24.51 -24.21
CA SER A 189 -25.98 23.56 -24.35
C SER A 189 -25.62 22.37 -25.24
N GLN A 190 -24.87 22.58 -26.33
CA GLN A 190 -24.40 21.51 -27.21
C GLN A 190 -23.41 20.59 -26.47
N THR A 191 -22.52 21.15 -25.66
CA THR A 191 -21.57 20.36 -24.86
C THR A 191 -22.30 19.50 -23.84
N ASN A 192 -23.30 20.06 -23.15
CA ASN A 192 -24.14 19.30 -22.22
C ASN A 192 -24.91 18.19 -22.92
N LEU A 193 -25.44 18.44 -24.13
CA LEU A 193 -26.08 17.40 -24.94
C LEU A 193 -25.07 16.31 -25.33
N ASN A 194 -23.84 16.65 -25.71
CA ASN A 194 -22.82 15.66 -26.04
C ASN A 194 -22.47 14.78 -24.84
N TYR A 195 -22.47 15.34 -23.62
CA TYR A 195 -22.25 14.58 -22.37
C TYR A 195 -23.39 13.59 -22.05
N THR A 196 -24.55 13.68 -22.71
CA THR A 196 -25.59 12.64 -22.59
C THR A 196 -25.19 11.34 -23.28
N THR A 197 -24.35 11.42 -24.32
CA THR A 197 -23.77 10.26 -24.98
C THR A 197 -22.46 9.89 -24.30
N ILE A 198 -22.38 8.68 -23.75
CA ILE A 198 -21.18 8.20 -23.05
C ILE A 198 -20.38 7.32 -24.02
N HIS A 199 -19.13 7.71 -24.25
CA HIS A 199 -18.21 7.05 -25.18
C HIS A 199 -17.06 6.38 -24.42
N ALA A 200 -16.51 5.29 -24.97
CA ALA A 200 -15.34 4.64 -24.41
C ALA A 200 -14.07 5.52 -24.63
N PRO A 201 -13.31 5.88 -23.57
CA PRO A 201 -12.12 6.71 -23.71
C PRO A 201 -10.89 5.95 -24.26
N ILE A 202 -10.90 4.62 -24.14
CA ILE A 202 -9.83 3.71 -24.57
C ILE A 202 -10.44 2.47 -25.24
N ASP A 203 -9.67 1.84 -26.14
CA ASP A 203 -9.96 0.49 -26.61
C ASP A 203 -9.74 -0.50 -25.45
N GLY A 204 -10.61 -1.50 -25.32
CA GLY A 204 -10.50 -2.45 -24.20
C GLY A 204 -11.71 -3.36 -24.02
N THR A 205 -11.77 -4.03 -22.88
CA THR A 205 -12.89 -4.88 -22.47
C THR A 205 -13.57 -4.30 -21.24
N VAL A 206 -14.90 -4.27 -21.24
CA VAL A 206 -15.71 -3.82 -20.10
C VAL A 206 -15.61 -4.86 -18.98
N ILE A 207 -14.98 -4.48 -17.86
CA ILE A 207 -14.81 -5.34 -16.68
C ILE A 207 -16.05 -5.25 -15.78
N ALA A 208 -16.54 -4.02 -15.57
CA ALA A 208 -17.65 -3.75 -14.69
C ALA A 208 -18.61 -2.74 -15.33
N ARG A 209 -19.90 -2.98 -15.11
CA ARG A 209 -21.01 -2.07 -15.37
C ARG A 209 -21.74 -1.85 -14.05
N ASN A 210 -21.88 -0.60 -13.66
CA ASN A 210 -22.43 -0.19 -12.37
C ASN A 210 -23.79 0.55 -12.52
N VAL A 211 -24.41 0.45 -13.70
CA VAL A 211 -25.71 1.06 -14.02
C VAL A 211 -26.59 0.17 -14.88
N ASP A 212 -27.90 0.37 -14.74
CA ASP A 212 -28.92 -0.29 -15.55
C ASP A 212 -29.81 0.72 -16.29
N VAL A 213 -30.45 0.25 -17.37
CA VAL A 213 -31.43 1.04 -18.13
C VAL A 213 -32.60 1.44 -17.22
N GLY A 214 -33.00 2.70 -17.26
CA GLY A 214 -34.02 3.29 -16.39
C GLY A 214 -33.50 3.80 -15.05
N GLN A 215 -32.24 3.52 -14.68
CA GLN A 215 -31.64 4.08 -13.45
C GLN A 215 -31.33 5.57 -13.61
N THR A 216 -31.62 6.35 -12.58
CA THR A 216 -31.26 7.78 -12.51
C THR A 216 -29.83 7.93 -12.00
N VAL A 217 -28.99 8.63 -12.75
CA VAL A 217 -27.64 9.03 -12.35
C VAL A 217 -27.63 10.51 -11.99
N ALA A 218 -26.98 10.83 -10.87
CA ALA A 218 -26.81 12.20 -10.40
C ALA A 218 -25.32 12.55 -10.37
N ALA A 219 -24.89 13.48 -11.23
CA ALA A 219 -23.50 13.89 -11.36
C ALA A 219 -23.14 15.16 -10.52
N SER A 220 -24.03 15.59 -9.62
CA SER A 220 -23.93 16.91 -8.96
C SER A 220 -22.89 16.98 -7.82
N LEU A 221 -22.66 15.90 -7.08
CA LEU A 221 -21.74 15.87 -5.93
C LEU A 221 -20.46 15.09 -6.20
N GLN A 222 -20.58 13.96 -6.91
CA GLN A 222 -19.48 13.09 -7.33
C GLN A 222 -19.87 12.45 -8.67
N ALA A 223 -18.92 12.31 -9.59
CA ALA A 223 -19.19 11.61 -10.85
C ALA A 223 -19.36 10.11 -10.56
N PRO A 224 -20.55 9.52 -10.75
CA PRO A 224 -20.73 8.09 -10.54
C PRO A 224 -19.95 7.33 -11.61
N THR A 225 -19.28 6.25 -11.21
CA THR A 225 -18.62 5.34 -12.15
C THR A 225 -19.68 4.46 -12.80
N LEU A 226 -19.84 4.58 -14.13
CA LEU A 226 -20.81 3.81 -14.90
C LEU A 226 -20.17 2.51 -15.42
N PHE A 227 -18.94 2.60 -15.91
CA PHE A 227 -18.19 1.46 -16.46
C PHE A 227 -16.74 1.48 -15.99
N THR A 228 -16.15 0.30 -15.87
CA THR A 228 -14.70 0.14 -15.76
C THR A 228 -14.19 -0.65 -16.96
N ILE A 229 -13.29 -0.05 -17.74
CA ILE A 229 -12.74 -0.63 -18.96
C ILE A 229 -11.26 -0.92 -18.75
N ALA A 230 -10.83 -2.17 -18.99
CA ALA A 230 -9.41 -2.53 -19.07
C ALA A 230 -8.93 -2.49 -20.50
N GLN A 231 -7.77 -1.87 -20.73
CA GLN A 231 -7.18 -1.76 -22.07
C GLN A 231 -6.74 -3.12 -22.62
N ASP A 232 -5.99 -3.87 -21.82
CA ASP A 232 -5.40 -5.13 -22.20
C ASP A 232 -5.44 -6.11 -21.02
N LEU A 233 -6.03 -7.29 -21.25
CA LEU A 233 -6.10 -8.38 -20.27
C LEU A 233 -5.01 -9.44 -20.51
N THR A 234 -4.24 -9.32 -21.60
CA THR A 234 -3.12 -10.20 -21.91
C THR A 234 -1.88 -9.85 -21.10
N LYS A 235 -1.78 -8.61 -20.60
CA LYS A 235 -0.76 -8.17 -19.65
C LYS A 235 -1.45 -7.72 -18.38
N MET A 236 -1.06 -8.31 -17.25
CA MET A 236 -1.68 -8.02 -15.97
C MET A 236 -0.63 -7.85 -14.88
N GLN A 237 -1.08 -7.29 -13.77
CA GLN A 237 -0.26 -7.01 -12.61
C GLN A 237 -0.87 -7.64 -11.38
N VAL A 238 -0.06 -8.27 -10.53
CA VAL A 238 -0.48 -8.63 -9.19
C VAL A 238 -0.04 -7.52 -8.25
N TYR A 239 -0.97 -7.01 -7.46
CA TYR A 239 -0.66 -6.16 -6.30
C TYR A 239 -0.58 -7.05 -5.09
N ALA A 240 0.64 -7.44 -4.74
CA ALA A 240 0.94 -8.25 -3.57
C ALA A 240 1.09 -7.35 -2.33
N SER A 241 0.29 -7.62 -1.31
CA SER A 241 0.41 -7.00 0.01
C SER A 241 1.55 -7.68 0.75
N THR A 242 2.72 -7.03 0.78
CA THR A 242 3.90 -7.51 1.50
C THR A 242 3.99 -6.83 2.87
N ASP A 243 4.32 -7.57 3.92
CA ASP A 243 4.52 -7.00 5.26
C ASP A 243 5.73 -6.05 5.33
N GLU A 244 5.66 -5.06 6.22
CA GLU A 244 6.74 -4.09 6.46
C GLU A 244 8.08 -4.75 6.82
N SER A 245 8.05 -5.88 7.53
CA SER A 245 9.24 -6.61 7.93
C SER A 245 10.02 -7.19 6.75
N ASP A 246 9.32 -7.51 5.65
CA ASP A 246 9.88 -8.30 4.54
C ASP A 246 10.18 -7.47 3.29
N VAL A 247 9.56 -6.28 3.15
CA VAL A 247 9.72 -5.40 2.00
C VAL A 247 11.18 -5.02 1.72
N GLY A 248 12.03 -4.96 2.75
CA GLY A 248 13.45 -4.64 2.63
C GLY A 248 14.29 -5.73 1.94
N MET A 249 13.79 -6.97 1.87
CA MET A 249 14.48 -8.11 1.27
C MET A 249 14.13 -8.28 -0.22
N ILE A 250 13.00 -7.72 -0.67
CA ILE A 250 12.52 -7.81 -2.05
C ILE A 250 13.27 -6.83 -2.94
N ARG A 251 13.68 -7.29 -4.13
CA ARG A 251 14.35 -6.45 -5.13
C ARG A 251 13.54 -6.39 -6.42
N THR A 252 13.56 -5.24 -7.07
CA THR A 252 12.98 -5.09 -8.41
C THR A 252 13.70 -6.01 -9.40
N GLY A 253 12.92 -6.60 -10.32
CA GLY A 253 13.39 -7.54 -11.32
C GLY A 253 13.45 -9.01 -10.89
N GLN A 254 13.17 -9.34 -9.62
CA GLN A 254 13.09 -10.72 -9.15
C GLN A 254 11.96 -11.50 -9.82
N VAL A 255 12.22 -12.76 -10.15
CA VAL A 255 11.21 -13.69 -10.67
C VAL A 255 10.44 -14.27 -9.48
N VAL A 256 9.12 -14.18 -9.55
CA VAL A 256 8.22 -14.65 -8.50
C VAL A 256 7.25 -15.68 -9.08
N SER A 257 6.87 -16.63 -8.26
CA SER A 257 5.83 -17.60 -8.60
C SER A 257 4.57 -17.27 -7.82
N PHE A 258 3.41 -17.38 -8.45
CA PHE A 258 2.14 -17.24 -7.76
C PHE A 258 1.13 -18.28 -8.22
N LYS A 259 0.20 -18.59 -7.32
CA LYS A 259 -0.92 -19.49 -7.55
C LYS A 259 -2.23 -18.76 -7.31
N VAL A 260 -3.28 -19.20 -7.99
CA VAL A 260 -4.61 -18.60 -7.91
C VAL A 260 -5.59 -19.70 -7.54
N ASP A 261 -6.55 -19.40 -6.67
CA ASP A 261 -7.54 -20.39 -6.20
C ASP A 261 -8.36 -21.03 -7.34
N ALA A 262 -8.62 -20.26 -8.40
CA ALA A 262 -9.32 -20.75 -9.59
C ALA A 262 -8.54 -21.83 -10.35
N PHE A 263 -7.20 -21.84 -10.24
CA PHE A 263 -6.31 -22.75 -10.96
C PHE A 263 -5.23 -23.33 -10.03
N PRO A 264 -5.58 -24.19 -9.06
CA PRO A 264 -4.66 -24.63 -8.02
C PRO A 264 -3.52 -25.54 -8.52
N LYS A 265 -3.69 -26.15 -9.70
CA LYS A 265 -2.66 -27.00 -10.33
C LYS A 265 -1.65 -26.21 -11.15
N ASP A 266 -2.00 -25.00 -11.58
CA ASP A 266 -1.16 -24.19 -12.43
C ASP A 266 -0.34 -23.23 -11.56
N THR A 267 0.94 -23.08 -11.90
CA THR A 267 1.82 -22.10 -11.26
C THR A 267 2.17 -21.06 -12.30
N PHE A 268 1.87 -19.80 -11.99
CA PHE A 268 2.18 -18.67 -12.86
C PHE A 268 3.46 -18.00 -12.39
N THR A 269 4.23 -17.47 -13.33
CA THR A 269 5.47 -16.76 -13.04
C THR A 269 5.32 -15.30 -13.46
N GLY A 270 5.77 -14.39 -12.60
CA GLY A 270 5.82 -12.96 -12.87
C GLY A 270 7.17 -12.37 -12.49
N ARG A 271 7.33 -11.07 -12.74
CA ARG A 271 8.53 -10.33 -12.35
C ARG A 271 8.14 -9.13 -11.50
N VAL A 272 8.86 -8.89 -10.41
CA VAL A 272 8.69 -7.68 -9.59
C VAL A 272 9.06 -6.47 -10.42
N SER A 273 8.09 -5.61 -10.70
CA SER A 273 8.26 -4.37 -11.46
C SER A 273 8.74 -3.26 -10.55
N GLN A 274 8.01 -3.06 -9.45
CA GLN A 274 8.27 -2.00 -8.48
C GLN A 274 7.62 -2.32 -7.14
N ILE A 275 8.09 -1.67 -6.10
CA ILE A 275 7.50 -1.70 -4.76
C ILE A 275 6.95 -0.30 -4.50
N ARG A 276 5.65 -0.17 -4.18
CA ARG A 276 5.04 1.13 -3.90
C ARG A 276 5.48 1.63 -2.54
N MET A 277 5.87 2.89 -2.47
CA MET A 277 6.29 3.53 -1.21
C MET A 277 5.12 3.94 -0.31
N ASN A 278 3.89 3.95 -0.85
CA ASN A 278 2.69 4.25 -0.06
C ASN A 278 2.26 3.01 0.73
N ALA A 279 2.41 3.06 2.06
CA ALA A 279 2.01 1.99 2.95
C ALA A 279 0.49 1.99 3.17
N THR A 280 -0.09 0.80 3.27
CA THR A 280 -1.50 0.58 3.62
C THR A 280 -1.60 -0.08 4.98
N THR A 281 -2.24 0.59 5.93
CA THR A 281 -2.47 0.04 7.28
C THR A 281 -3.88 -0.54 7.35
N VAL A 282 -3.99 -1.86 7.35
CA VAL A 282 -5.26 -2.57 7.54
C VAL A 282 -5.21 -3.28 8.88
N GLN A 283 -6.16 -3.00 9.78
CA GLN A 283 -6.22 -3.61 11.12
C GLN A 283 -4.90 -3.52 11.93
N ASN A 284 -4.24 -2.35 11.87
CA ASN A 284 -2.93 -2.08 12.50
C ASN A 284 -1.74 -2.89 11.93
N VAL A 285 -1.91 -3.58 10.81
CA VAL A 285 -0.82 -4.23 10.06
C VAL A 285 -0.42 -3.33 8.91
N VAL A 286 0.86 -2.92 8.87
CA VAL A 286 1.43 -2.06 7.83
C VAL A 286 1.93 -2.94 6.69
N THR A 287 1.38 -2.74 5.50
CA THR A 287 1.74 -3.49 4.29
C THR A 287 2.16 -2.54 3.18
N TYR A 288 3.06 -3.00 2.30
CA TYR A 288 3.48 -2.32 1.10
C TYR A 288 3.03 -3.11 -0.13
N ASN A 289 2.53 -2.40 -1.13
CA ASN A 289 2.09 -3.02 -2.38
C ASN A 289 3.26 -3.27 -3.32
N THR A 290 3.65 -4.53 -3.47
CA THR A 290 4.63 -4.99 -4.46
C THR A 290 3.91 -5.29 -5.77
N VAL A 291 4.29 -4.59 -6.83
CA VAL A 291 3.71 -4.74 -8.18
C VAL A 291 4.50 -5.77 -8.96
N ILE A 292 3.82 -6.82 -9.39
CA ILE A 292 4.39 -7.93 -10.16
C ILE A 292 3.75 -7.97 -11.53
N ASP A 293 4.53 -7.78 -12.59
CA ASP A 293 4.06 -7.89 -13.97
C ASP A 293 4.08 -9.35 -14.42
N PHE A 294 3.01 -9.79 -15.10
CA PHE A 294 2.94 -11.11 -15.72
C PHE A 294 2.09 -11.10 -17.00
N ASP A 295 2.39 -12.05 -17.88
CA ASP A 295 1.65 -12.26 -19.12
C ASP A 295 0.54 -13.30 -18.92
N ASN A 296 -0.65 -13.00 -19.47
CA ASN A 296 -1.86 -13.83 -19.46
C ASN A 296 -2.34 -14.07 -20.90
N PRO A 297 -1.54 -14.76 -21.74
CA PRO A 297 -1.84 -14.93 -23.17
C PRO A 297 -3.15 -15.68 -23.42
N GLU A 298 -3.52 -16.58 -22.51
CA GLU A 298 -4.74 -17.40 -22.61
C GLU A 298 -5.98 -16.71 -22.04
N MET A 299 -5.86 -15.48 -21.49
CA MET A 299 -6.94 -14.73 -20.86
C MET A 299 -7.70 -15.53 -19.78
N LYS A 300 -7.03 -16.48 -19.12
CA LYS A 300 -7.63 -17.34 -18.08
C LYS A 300 -7.83 -16.60 -16.76
N LEU A 301 -6.90 -15.71 -16.45
CA LEU A 301 -6.91 -14.93 -15.22
C LEU A 301 -7.75 -13.68 -15.42
N PHE A 302 -8.64 -13.39 -14.46
CA PHE A 302 -9.48 -12.20 -14.47
C PHE A 302 -9.02 -11.19 -13.40
N PRO A 303 -9.19 -9.88 -13.66
CA PRO A 303 -9.00 -8.86 -12.63
C PRO A 303 -9.90 -9.11 -11.41
N GLY A 304 -9.38 -8.87 -10.22
CA GLY A 304 -10.06 -9.10 -8.94
C GLY A 304 -9.81 -10.49 -8.32
N MET A 305 -9.15 -11.42 -9.01
CA MET A 305 -8.76 -12.70 -8.42
C MET A 305 -7.70 -12.53 -7.32
N THR A 306 -7.80 -13.36 -6.28
CA THR A 306 -6.78 -13.46 -5.23
C THR A 306 -5.64 -14.37 -5.70
N ALA A 307 -4.41 -13.91 -5.54
CA ALA A 307 -3.20 -14.66 -5.82
C ALA A 307 -2.38 -14.85 -4.54
N TYR A 308 -1.83 -16.06 -4.36
CA TYR A 308 -0.82 -16.37 -3.35
C TYR A 308 0.53 -16.32 -4.02
N ILE A 309 1.37 -15.39 -3.58
CA ILE A 309 2.67 -15.10 -4.17
C ILE A 309 3.75 -15.67 -3.25
N THR A 310 4.70 -16.36 -3.86
CA THR A 310 5.92 -16.83 -3.23
C THR A 310 7.09 -16.11 -3.88
N ILE A 311 7.76 -15.25 -3.11
CA ILE A 311 8.87 -14.41 -3.57
C ILE A 311 10.17 -15.00 -3.01
N PRO A 312 11.04 -15.61 -3.83
CA PRO A 312 12.32 -16.10 -3.36
C PRO A 312 13.27 -14.92 -3.08
N VAL A 313 13.61 -14.71 -1.81
CA VAL A 313 14.48 -13.60 -1.37
C VAL A 313 15.94 -14.02 -1.23
N ALA A 314 16.19 -15.26 -0.82
CA ALA A 314 17.54 -15.82 -0.74
C ALA A 314 17.53 -17.34 -1.02
N ALA A 315 18.62 -17.84 -1.59
CA ALA A 315 18.79 -19.26 -1.86
C ALA A 315 20.23 -19.67 -1.60
N ALA A 316 20.41 -20.77 -0.87
CA ALA A 316 21.69 -21.43 -0.66
C ALA A 316 21.60 -22.88 -1.12
N LYS A 317 22.58 -23.32 -1.93
CA LYS A 317 22.62 -24.67 -2.49
C LYS A 317 23.62 -25.55 -1.77
N ASN A 318 23.24 -26.80 -1.53
CA ASN A 318 24.07 -27.83 -0.90
C ASN A 318 24.72 -27.38 0.43
N VAL A 319 23.92 -26.75 1.29
CA VAL A 319 24.37 -26.25 2.60
C VAL A 319 24.01 -27.21 3.71
N LEU A 320 24.78 -27.16 4.79
CA LEU A 320 24.50 -27.94 6.00
C LEU A 320 23.32 -27.29 6.71
N ARG A 321 22.25 -28.07 6.92
CA ARG A 321 20.99 -27.60 7.48
C ARG A 321 20.82 -28.14 8.89
N VAL A 322 20.41 -27.25 9.77
CA VAL A 322 20.16 -27.58 11.18
C VAL A 322 18.69 -27.33 11.49
N PRO A 323 17.97 -28.29 12.09
CA PRO A 323 16.58 -28.09 12.51
C PRO A 323 16.46 -26.94 13.51
N ASN A 324 15.48 -26.06 13.32
CA ASN A 324 15.31 -24.89 14.18
C ASN A 324 15.06 -25.24 15.66
N GLY A 325 14.51 -26.42 15.94
CA GLY A 325 14.38 -26.93 17.31
C GLY A 325 15.73 -27.09 18.03
N ALA A 326 16.80 -27.42 17.31
CA ALA A 326 18.13 -27.60 17.88
C ALA A 326 18.81 -26.27 18.25
N LEU A 327 18.46 -25.18 17.55
CA LEU A 327 18.92 -23.82 17.87
C LEU A 327 18.29 -23.26 19.14
N ARG A 328 17.06 -23.70 19.46
CA ARG A 328 16.29 -23.22 20.63
C ARG A 328 16.55 -24.04 21.89
N TYR A 329 17.11 -25.23 21.76
CA TYR A 329 17.35 -26.13 22.88
C TYR A 329 18.39 -25.55 23.86
N LYS A 330 17.96 -25.37 25.11
CA LYS A 330 18.85 -25.08 26.24
C LYS A 330 18.83 -26.30 27.18
N PRO A 331 19.98 -26.92 27.48
CA PRO A 331 20.02 -28.04 28.40
C PRO A 331 19.60 -27.59 29.80
N ASP A 332 18.80 -28.42 30.46
CA ASP A 332 18.38 -28.24 31.86
C ASP A 332 19.52 -28.68 32.81
N MET A 333 20.66 -28.02 32.68
CA MET A 333 21.87 -28.24 33.49
C MET A 333 22.17 -26.97 34.27
N LYS A 334 22.83 -27.10 35.43
CA LYS A 334 23.25 -25.93 36.21
C LYS A 334 24.14 -25.03 35.34
N ALA A 335 23.96 -23.72 35.44
CA ALA A 335 24.69 -22.74 34.62
C ALA A 335 26.23 -22.88 34.74
N GLU A 336 26.73 -23.39 35.87
CA GLU A 336 28.15 -23.70 36.10
C GLU A 336 28.66 -24.85 35.22
N GLU A 337 27.85 -25.89 35.02
CA GLU A 337 28.20 -27.05 34.18
C GLU A 337 28.21 -26.67 32.68
N ILE A 338 27.27 -25.81 32.27
CA ILE A 338 27.23 -25.24 30.92
C ILE A 338 28.48 -24.39 30.65
N ARG A 339 28.90 -23.57 31.64
CA ARG A 339 30.14 -22.77 31.54
C ARG A 339 31.38 -23.64 31.48
N ALA A 340 31.45 -24.72 32.26
CA ALA A 340 32.54 -25.69 32.21
C ALA A 340 32.62 -26.40 30.84
N LEU A 341 31.48 -26.75 30.25
CA LEU A 341 31.40 -27.30 28.88
C LEU A 341 31.87 -26.26 27.84
N TYR A 342 31.47 -24.99 27.99
CA TYR A 342 31.93 -23.92 27.09
C TYR A 342 33.43 -23.67 27.18
N GLN A 343 34.01 -23.71 28.38
CA GLN A 343 35.46 -23.61 28.56
C GLN A 343 36.19 -24.83 27.97
N LYS A 344 35.67 -26.04 28.21
CA LYS A 344 36.23 -27.30 27.69
C LYS A 344 36.28 -27.36 26.17
N TYR A 345 35.26 -26.82 25.50
CA TYR A 345 35.15 -26.81 24.04
C TYR A 345 35.60 -25.49 23.40
N GLY A 346 36.29 -24.61 24.14
CA GLY A 346 36.93 -23.41 23.59
C GLY A 346 35.95 -22.33 23.12
N LEU A 347 34.74 -22.30 23.67
CA LEU A 347 33.68 -21.36 23.32
C LEU A 347 33.78 -20.02 24.08
N SER A 348 34.68 -19.94 25.06
CA SER A 348 34.90 -18.73 25.87
C SER A 348 36.03 -17.87 25.32
N SER A 349 35.67 -16.84 24.55
CA SER A 349 36.49 -15.62 24.46
C SER A 349 35.63 -14.38 24.12
N GLY A 350 35.32 -13.60 25.17
CA GLY A 350 35.27 -12.13 25.17
C GLY A 350 34.00 -11.39 24.70
N GLN A 351 33.06 -11.09 25.63
CA GLN A 351 32.61 -9.73 26.01
C GLN A 351 31.28 -9.78 26.79
N GLN A 352 31.25 -8.99 27.86
CA GLN A 352 30.11 -8.66 28.70
C GLN A 352 29.04 -7.84 27.95
N GLU A 353 27.80 -8.01 28.43
CA GLU A 353 26.67 -7.08 28.36
C GLU A 353 26.06 -6.74 26.98
N THR A 354 24.93 -7.40 26.68
CA THR A 354 23.68 -6.64 26.63
C THR A 354 22.56 -7.44 27.28
N GLN A 355 21.92 -6.76 28.23
CA GLN A 355 20.91 -7.16 29.20
C GLN A 355 19.92 -8.25 28.78
N ALA A 356 19.74 -9.17 29.72
CA ALA A 356 18.45 -9.76 29.98
C ALA A 356 17.45 -8.66 30.35
N THR A 357 16.42 -8.49 29.53
CA THR A 357 15.12 -7.99 29.98
C THR A 357 14.20 -9.20 30.06
N GLY A 358 14.29 -9.91 31.19
CA GLY A 358 13.24 -10.81 31.64
C GLY A 358 12.51 -10.11 32.78
N GLY A 359 11.37 -9.52 32.49
CA GLY A 359 10.41 -9.10 33.50
C GLY A 359 9.25 -10.08 33.47
N GLU A 360 9.10 -10.87 34.53
CA GLU A 360 7.85 -11.58 34.81
C GLU A 360 7.43 -11.33 36.26
N GLN A 361 6.13 -11.08 36.41
CA GLN A 361 5.45 -10.39 37.50
C GLN A 361 5.34 -11.19 38.79
N THR A 362 5.20 -10.47 39.91
CA THR A 362 4.19 -10.60 40.99
C THR A 362 4.76 -9.90 42.22
N GLY A 363 4.06 -9.14 43.06
CA GLY A 363 2.68 -8.71 43.16
C GLY A 363 2.54 -7.99 44.51
N GLY A 364 1.85 -6.86 44.54
CA GLY A 364 1.12 -6.30 45.70
C GLY A 364 1.88 -5.90 46.98
N GLY A 365 1.84 -4.60 47.30
CA GLY A 365 1.98 -4.17 48.71
C GLY A 365 2.40 -2.72 48.96
N ALA A 366 1.41 -1.86 49.17
CA ALA A 366 1.43 -0.68 50.05
C ALA A 366 2.20 0.60 49.64
N SER A 367 1.38 1.55 49.14
CA SER A 367 1.18 2.89 49.74
C SER A 367 2.29 3.96 49.67
N GLY A 368 1.99 5.06 48.96
CA GLY A 368 2.29 6.40 49.48
C GLY A 368 2.57 7.54 48.48
N LYS A 369 1.53 8.34 48.21
CA LYS A 369 1.53 9.82 48.00
C LYS A 369 2.12 10.34 46.67
N GLN A 370 1.24 10.73 45.73
CA GLN A 370 0.81 12.12 45.46
C GLN A 370 1.95 13.07 45.05
N TYR A 371 1.90 13.62 43.83
CA TYR A 371 1.95 15.07 43.63
C TYR A 371 1.26 15.50 42.33
N ARG A 372 0.76 16.74 42.43
CA ARG A 372 -0.26 17.44 41.67
C ARG A 372 0.23 17.93 40.30
N ALA A 373 -0.71 18.00 39.37
CA ALA A 373 -0.60 18.74 38.11
C ALA A 373 -0.45 20.26 38.32
N ARG A 374 0.22 20.91 37.36
CA ARG A 374 -0.08 22.29 36.95
C ARG A 374 0.20 22.48 35.46
N ALA A 375 -0.62 23.31 34.86
CA ALA A 375 -0.84 23.49 33.45
C ALA A 375 -0.22 24.80 32.90
N ALA A 376 -0.24 24.86 31.56
CA ALA A 376 -0.42 26.03 30.70
C ALA A 376 0.76 26.96 30.38
N GLY A 377 0.91 27.26 29.08
CA GLY A 377 1.07 28.63 28.60
C GLY A 377 2.28 28.98 27.71
N ALA A 378 2.01 29.16 26.41
CA ALA A 378 2.38 30.34 25.58
C ALA A 378 3.85 30.71 25.26
N GLN A 379 4.13 30.73 23.94
CA GLN A 379 4.57 31.90 23.14
C GLN A 379 6.06 32.35 23.10
N GLY A 380 6.54 32.64 21.87
CA GLY A 380 7.72 33.46 21.52
C GLY A 380 9.03 32.66 21.45
N GLY A 381 9.84 32.68 20.38
CA GLY A 381 10.21 33.80 19.51
C GLY A 381 11.60 34.30 19.92
N GLY A 382 12.58 34.23 19.03
CA GLY A 382 13.90 34.84 19.22
C GLY A 382 15.06 33.96 18.77
N GLY A 383 15.47 34.13 17.51
CA GLY A 383 16.84 33.82 17.11
C GLY A 383 17.76 34.93 17.56
N ASP A 384 19.05 34.60 17.72
CA ASP A 384 20.17 35.44 17.32
C ASP A 384 21.48 34.66 17.48
N ALA A 385 22.34 34.82 16.46
CA ALA A 385 23.78 35.10 16.49
C ALA A 385 24.63 34.49 17.63
N SER A 386 25.88 34.07 17.46
CA SER A 386 26.87 34.08 16.38
C SER A 386 28.18 33.62 17.05
N ALA A 387 29.13 33.15 16.24
CA ALA A 387 30.56 33.18 16.48
C ALA A 387 31.13 32.13 17.47
N ASN A 388 32.27 31.48 17.21
CA ASN A 388 33.19 31.47 16.08
C ASN A 388 34.25 30.39 16.36
N SER A 389 34.82 29.87 15.27
CA SER A 389 36.25 29.53 15.12
C SER A 389 36.69 28.06 15.21
N LYS A 390 37.02 27.57 13.99
CA LYS A 390 38.32 27.01 13.58
C LYS A 390 38.90 25.85 14.41
N SER A 391 38.97 24.66 13.82
CA SER A 391 40.08 24.25 12.93
C SER A 391 40.25 22.72 12.86
N GLY A 392 40.33 22.22 11.63
CA GLY A 392 41.24 21.17 11.16
C GLY A 392 41.27 19.81 11.87
N ARG A 393 40.68 18.80 11.23
CA ARG A 393 41.40 17.54 10.98
C ARG A 393 40.84 16.77 9.78
N THR A 394 41.75 16.54 8.85
CA THR A 394 41.71 15.62 7.71
C THR A 394 41.50 14.16 8.12
N GLY A 395 40.85 13.40 7.23
CA GLY A 395 40.73 11.93 7.24
C GLY A 395 39.27 11.53 7.06
N GLY A 396 38.84 10.80 6.04
CA GLY A 396 39.48 10.03 5.00
C GLY A 396 38.33 9.25 4.34
N ALA A 397 38.38 9.11 3.02
CA ALA A 397 37.39 8.37 2.26
C ALA A 397 37.27 6.92 2.78
N ALA A 398 36.12 6.58 3.36
CA ALA A 398 35.75 5.20 3.66
C ALA A 398 34.60 4.82 2.73
N GLY A 399 34.91 3.92 1.81
CA GLY A 399 33.99 3.43 0.78
C GLY A 399 32.70 2.90 1.36
N ASN A 400 31.63 3.14 0.61
CA ASN A 400 30.33 2.54 0.78
C ASN A 400 30.44 1.02 0.55
N GLN A 401 30.87 0.27 1.56
CA GLN A 401 30.78 -1.18 1.56
C GLN A 401 29.41 -1.60 2.10
N PRO A 402 28.73 -2.56 1.44
CA PRO A 402 27.47 -3.09 1.95
C PRO A 402 27.72 -3.73 3.31
N ARG A 403 26.96 -3.30 4.34
CA ARG A 403 26.97 -3.95 5.64
C ARG A 403 26.57 -5.42 5.45
N PRO A 404 27.37 -6.41 5.89
CA PRO A 404 26.96 -7.80 5.83
C PRO A 404 25.73 -7.98 6.72
N SER A 405 24.78 -8.80 6.25
CA SER A 405 23.66 -9.31 7.03
C SER A 405 24.15 -9.76 8.41
N ARG A 406 23.44 -9.37 9.48
CA ARG A 406 23.77 -9.79 10.84
C ARG A 406 23.55 -11.30 10.93
N LEU A 407 24.59 -12.05 10.64
CA LEU A 407 24.61 -13.49 10.84
C LEU A 407 24.69 -13.74 12.36
N ASP A 408 23.59 -14.20 12.93
CA ASP A 408 23.50 -14.52 14.35
C ASP A 408 24.37 -15.72 14.72
N VAL A 409 24.88 -15.69 15.94
CA VAL A 409 25.76 -16.75 16.45
C VAL A 409 24.95 -17.61 17.41
N ALA A 410 24.76 -18.87 17.05
CA ALA A 410 24.01 -19.84 17.84
C ALA A 410 24.90 -20.99 18.34
N VAL A 411 24.50 -21.61 19.45
CA VAL A 411 25.14 -22.81 19.98
C VAL A 411 24.17 -23.96 19.85
N VAL A 412 24.60 -25.02 19.18
CA VAL A 412 23.83 -26.24 18.97
C VAL A 412 24.47 -27.37 19.76
N TRP A 413 23.66 -28.27 20.30
CA TRP A 413 24.14 -29.40 21.10
C TRP A 413 24.14 -30.68 20.27
N LYS A 414 25.33 -31.15 19.94
CA LYS A 414 25.57 -32.44 19.29
C LYS A 414 25.57 -33.54 20.34
N LEU A 415 24.75 -34.58 20.15
CA LEU A 415 24.75 -35.77 20.99
C LEU A 415 25.83 -36.74 20.50
N ARG A 416 26.77 -37.08 21.36
CA ARG A 416 27.78 -38.09 21.08
C ARG A 416 27.25 -39.51 21.31
N PRO A 417 27.89 -40.55 20.74
CA PRO A 417 27.51 -41.96 20.98
C PRO A 417 27.54 -42.36 22.47
N ASP A 418 28.30 -41.67 23.31
CA ASP A 418 28.38 -41.84 24.77
C ASP A 418 27.23 -41.15 25.53
N LYS A 419 26.25 -40.59 24.82
CA LYS A 419 25.12 -39.79 25.33
C LYS A 419 25.53 -38.48 26.02
N THR A 420 26.74 -37.98 25.77
CA THR A 420 27.18 -36.66 26.26
C THR A 420 26.84 -35.56 25.25
N LEU A 421 26.57 -34.36 25.77
CA LEU A 421 26.29 -33.17 24.96
C LEU A 421 27.58 -32.44 24.63
N GLN A 422 27.81 -32.17 23.35
CA GLN A 422 28.88 -31.33 22.85
C GLN A 422 28.30 -30.03 22.28
N PRO A 423 28.58 -28.86 22.88
CA PRO A 423 28.21 -27.59 22.30
C PRO A 423 29.07 -27.30 21.06
N VAL A 424 28.43 -26.95 19.96
CA VAL A 424 29.02 -26.51 18.70
C VAL A 424 28.51 -25.12 18.40
N ARG A 425 29.43 -24.17 18.18
CA ARG A 425 29.06 -22.78 17.87
C ARG A 425 29.09 -22.57 16.38
N ILE A 426 27.93 -22.23 15.87
CA ILE A 426 27.68 -21.98 14.48
C ILE A 426 27.22 -20.55 14.27
N ARG A 427 27.54 -20.03 13.08
CA ARG A 427 26.96 -18.81 12.57
C ARG A 427 25.80 -19.22 11.67
N THR A 428 24.60 -18.76 12.02
CA THR A 428 23.38 -19.09 11.28
C THR A 428 23.24 -18.17 10.07
N GLY A 429 22.81 -18.76 8.95
CA GLY A 429 22.53 -18.07 7.69
C GLY A 429 21.04 -17.99 7.41
N ILE A 430 20.66 -18.36 6.19
CA ILE A 430 19.29 -18.34 5.69
C ILE A 430 18.45 -19.42 6.41
N THR A 431 17.16 -19.14 6.68
CA THR A 431 16.23 -20.09 7.31
C THR A 431 14.97 -20.25 6.47
N ASP A 432 14.39 -21.45 6.42
CA ASP A 432 13.11 -21.72 5.74
C ASP A 432 11.94 -21.92 6.72
N HIS A 433 12.08 -21.37 7.93
CA HIS A 433 11.24 -21.59 9.13
C HIS A 433 11.32 -23.00 9.76
N THR A 434 11.77 -24.03 9.03
CA THR A 434 11.92 -25.39 9.56
C THR A 434 13.39 -25.75 9.86
N VAL A 435 14.28 -25.38 8.94
CA VAL A 435 15.72 -25.59 9.01
C VAL A 435 16.46 -24.28 8.76
N THR A 436 17.64 -24.16 9.36
CA THR A 436 18.53 -23.02 9.20
C THR A 436 19.87 -23.46 8.64
N GLU A 437 20.39 -22.67 7.72
CA GLU A 437 21.73 -22.81 7.15
C GLU A 437 22.81 -22.57 8.20
N VAL A 438 23.81 -23.44 8.21
CA VAL A 438 25.07 -23.21 8.90
C VAL A 438 26.01 -22.45 7.96
N ALA A 439 25.98 -21.12 8.01
CA ALA A 439 26.80 -20.25 7.16
C ALA A 439 28.30 -20.38 7.46
N GLN A 440 28.64 -20.60 8.74
CA GLN A 440 30.03 -20.83 9.14
C GLN A 440 30.09 -21.64 10.44
N LEU A 441 30.99 -22.63 10.51
CA LEU A 441 31.40 -23.21 11.79
C LEU A 441 32.44 -22.30 12.44
N LEU A 442 32.16 -21.82 13.65
CA LEU A 442 33.11 -21.02 14.43
C LEU A 442 33.93 -21.93 15.35
N ASN A 443 33.27 -22.84 16.06
CA ASN A 443 33.92 -23.76 17.00
C ASN A 443 33.19 -25.10 17.04
N GLY A 444 33.96 -26.19 16.93
CA GLY A 444 33.47 -27.57 16.92
C GLY A 444 33.58 -28.22 15.54
N ASP A 445 33.01 -29.42 15.41
CA ASP A 445 32.90 -30.14 14.14
C ASP A 445 31.46 -30.64 14.00
N LEU A 446 30.83 -30.28 12.88
CA LEU A 446 29.45 -30.62 12.57
C LEU A 446 29.39 -31.08 11.12
N GLN A 447 29.05 -32.35 10.97
CA GLN A 447 29.01 -33.04 9.69
C GLN A 447 27.60 -33.55 9.42
N GLU A 448 27.36 -33.90 8.16
CA GLU A 448 26.13 -34.55 7.75
C GLU A 448 25.94 -35.87 8.51
N GLY A 449 24.73 -36.10 9.02
CA GLY A 449 24.37 -37.28 9.81
C GLY A 449 24.55 -37.13 11.32
N ASP A 450 25.16 -36.05 11.81
CA ASP A 450 25.34 -35.79 13.23
C ASP A 450 23.99 -35.61 13.95
N GLN A 451 23.84 -36.21 15.13
CA GLN A 451 22.62 -36.11 15.93
C GLN A 451 22.61 -34.81 16.74
N LEU A 452 21.65 -33.95 16.45
CA LEU A 452 21.46 -32.67 17.13
C LEU A 452 20.26 -32.76 18.08
N VAL A 453 20.44 -32.30 19.31
CA VAL A 453 19.39 -32.34 20.34
C VAL A 453 18.39 -31.21 20.13
N THR A 454 17.13 -31.57 19.96
CA THR A 454 15.99 -30.64 19.79
C THR A 454 15.15 -30.51 21.07
N GLY A 455 15.28 -31.46 21.99
CA GLY A 455 14.55 -31.47 23.26
C GLY A 455 15.09 -32.55 24.20
N ALA A 456 14.71 -32.46 25.47
CA ALA A 456 14.98 -33.48 26.46
C ALA A 456 13.75 -33.67 27.36
N VAL A 457 13.45 -34.91 27.72
CA VAL A 457 12.45 -35.23 28.74
C VAL A 457 13.22 -35.74 29.95
N ALA A 458 13.02 -35.05 31.08
CA ALA A 458 13.39 -35.61 32.37
C ALA A 458 12.39 -36.73 32.68
N THR A 459 12.88 -37.95 32.92
CA THR A 459 12.05 -39.05 33.41
C THR A 459 11.56 -38.70 34.81
N ALA A 460 10.35 -38.13 34.90
CA ALA A 460 9.70 -37.97 36.19
C ALA A 460 9.34 -39.37 36.72
N SER A 461 10.02 -39.78 37.79
CA SER A 461 9.68 -40.98 38.55
C SER A 461 8.22 -40.94 39.02
N ALA A 462 7.53 -42.05 38.84
CA ALA A 462 6.11 -42.22 39.12
C ALA A 462 5.75 -42.08 40.63
N ALA A 463 4.55 -41.53 40.85
CA ALA A 463 3.64 -41.69 42.00
C ALA A 463 3.98 -41.03 43.36
N ARG A 464 3.24 -39.95 43.67
CA ARG A 464 2.74 -39.66 45.02
C ARG A 464 1.21 -39.75 45.00
N PRO A 465 0.54 -40.51 45.89
CA PRO A 465 -0.92 -40.52 45.94
C PRO A 465 -1.45 -39.17 46.45
N PRO A 466 -2.62 -38.71 45.97
CA PRO A 466 -3.21 -37.46 46.41
C PRO A 466 -3.60 -37.55 47.89
N GLY A 467 -3.06 -36.64 48.70
CA GLY A 467 -3.42 -36.49 50.10
C GLY A 467 -4.87 -36.03 50.25
N MET A 468 -5.63 -36.78 51.05
CA MET A 468 -6.95 -36.44 51.56
C MET A 468 -6.92 -35.05 52.23
N GLY A 469 -7.46 -34.04 51.55
CA GLY A 469 -7.71 -32.71 52.11
C GLY A 469 -8.95 -32.74 53.00
N GLY A 470 -8.76 -32.45 54.28
CA GLY A 470 -9.82 -32.37 55.29
C GLY A 470 -10.82 -31.25 55.01
N ALA A 471 -12.09 -31.57 55.29
CA ALA A 471 -13.21 -30.64 55.24
C ALA A 471 -13.13 -29.58 56.35
N GLN A 472 -13.44 -28.33 56.02
CA GLN A 472 -13.84 -27.30 56.98
C GLN A 472 -15.21 -26.73 56.60
N PRO A 473 -16.06 -26.39 57.58
CA PRO A 473 -17.49 -26.18 57.38
C PRO A 473 -17.82 -24.78 56.88
N ARG A 474 -18.85 -24.69 56.03
CA ARG A 474 -19.48 -23.43 55.61
C ARG A 474 -20.23 -22.81 56.80
N GLY A 475 -19.82 -21.61 57.21
CA GLY A 475 -20.61 -20.71 58.04
C GLY A 475 -21.79 -20.16 57.24
N ARG A 476 -22.93 -20.05 57.93
CA ARG A 476 -24.20 -19.47 57.48
C ARG A 476 -24.12 -17.99 57.19
#